data_AF-A0A959WLT5-F1
#
_entry.id   AF-A0A959WLT5-F1
#
_cell.length_a   1.000
_cell.length_b   1.000
_cell.length_c   1.000
_cell.angle_alpha   90.00
_cell.angle_beta   90.00
_cell.angle_gamma   90.00
#
_symmetry.space_group_name_H-M   'P 1'
#
loop_
_entity.id
_entity.type
_entity.pdbx_description
1 polymer ?
#
loop_
_entity_poly.entity_id
_entity_poly.type
_entity_poly.pdbx_seq_one_letter_code
_entity_poly.pdbx_strand_id
1 'polypeptide(L)'
;MSAVHTYSWRRVPRRVAATAISGLVIGIAATGLLVHRADGQPVTTEVDAQRARVRALEADLVRVDRQHQQAADAYTAAEARVRRLTAQVAANRKRVVSTRTSIVASREHLSRRLVALYASGEPSFVEVLVGTGSLTSAVDQFDMLRHVAQRDKRLVDELRQQQTELVELGKRLKNDRAEAATIRDGAEERVMQLRALVRERRRLLSAAVDNLGRVQASSQRAAAQRDAAQAAAASQPDASPQQLIDAGGAPPVANEAAPSAAADAQPVSSSSGDNIDAHLARIAQCESGGNPRAVSPSGQYRGKYQFSVDTWHGMGGQGDPAAAPEAEQDRIARRLYQSAGPGQWPVCSLR
;
A
#
# COMPACT_ATOMS: atom_id res chain seq x y z
N MET A 1 27.26 -19.42 -12.09
CA MET A 1 26.97 -18.01 -12.42
C MET A 1 25.79 -18.00 -13.39
N SER A 2 24.57 -17.95 -12.86
CA SER A 2 23.34 -18.08 -13.66
C SER A 2 22.74 -16.70 -13.89
N ALA A 3 22.73 -16.25 -15.15
CA ALA A 3 22.21 -14.96 -15.57
C ALA A 3 20.68 -14.92 -15.44
N VAL A 4 20.18 -14.14 -14.49
CA VAL A 4 18.77 -13.74 -14.41
C VAL A 4 18.48 -12.81 -15.58
N HIS A 5 17.87 -13.32 -16.64
CA HIS A 5 17.37 -12.51 -17.75
C HIS A 5 16.21 -11.64 -17.25
N THR A 6 16.49 -10.36 -16.97
CA THR A 6 15.49 -9.33 -16.72
C THR A 6 14.72 -9.07 -18.01
N TYR A 7 13.49 -9.59 -18.11
CA TYR A 7 12.57 -9.27 -19.20
C TYR A 7 12.11 -7.81 -19.03
N SER A 8 12.60 -6.91 -19.88
CA SER A 8 12.12 -5.53 -19.94
C SER A 8 10.75 -5.50 -20.61
N TRP A 9 9.71 -5.23 -19.83
CA TRP A 9 8.38 -5.01 -20.35
C TRP A 9 8.36 -3.66 -21.07
N ARG A 10 8.36 -3.66 -22.41
CA ARG A 10 8.03 -2.46 -23.20
C ARG A 10 6.66 -1.97 -22.73
N ARG A 11 6.62 -0.75 -22.18
CA ARG A 11 5.37 -0.07 -21.80
C ARG A 11 4.51 0.06 -23.07
N VAL A 12 3.35 -0.59 -23.07
CA VAL A 12 2.33 -0.37 -24.10
C VAL A 12 1.80 1.07 -23.92
N PRO A 13 1.69 1.89 -24.99
CA PRO A 13 1.18 3.24 -24.87
C PRO A 13 -0.25 3.22 -24.31
N ARG A 14 -0.45 4.04 -23.27
CA ARG A 14 -1.70 4.19 -22.52
C ARG A 14 -2.84 4.57 -23.47
N ARG A 15 -3.83 3.70 -23.65
CA ARG A 15 -5.19 4.17 -23.94
C ARG A 15 -5.89 4.29 -22.60
N VAL A 16 -6.09 5.53 -22.15
CA VAL A 16 -6.87 5.84 -20.96
C VAL A 16 -8.30 5.39 -21.26
N ALA A 17 -8.63 4.15 -20.90
CA ALA A 17 -10.01 3.74 -20.79
C ALA A 17 -10.50 4.28 -19.45
N ALA A 18 -11.15 5.45 -19.50
CA ALA A 18 -11.88 6.03 -18.40
C ALA A 18 -13.06 5.09 -18.06
N THR A 19 -12.81 4.03 -17.30
CA THR A 19 -13.88 3.27 -16.66
C THR A 19 -14.30 4.05 -15.42
N ALA A 20 -15.54 4.52 -15.48
CA ALA A 20 -16.18 5.38 -14.50
C ALA A 20 -15.95 4.92 -13.07
N ILE A 21 -15.43 5.87 -12.28
CA ILE A 21 -15.33 5.83 -10.83
C ILE A 21 -16.75 5.97 -10.28
N SER A 22 -17.34 4.86 -9.82
CA SER A 22 -18.37 4.91 -8.78
C SER A 22 -17.59 4.82 -7.47
N GLY A 23 -17.24 5.92 -6.80
CA GLY A 23 -18.16 6.97 -6.39
C GLY A 23 -18.68 6.67 -4.99
N LEU A 24 -17.79 6.41 -4.02
CA LEU A 24 -18.08 6.66 -2.61
C LEU A 24 -16.88 7.37 -1.97
N VAL A 25 -16.48 8.47 -2.61
CA VAL A 25 -15.90 9.59 -1.87
C VAL A 25 -17.07 10.12 -1.05
N ILE A 26 -17.22 9.65 0.20
CA ILE A 26 -17.94 10.43 1.20
C ILE A 26 -17.03 11.64 1.42
N GLY A 27 -17.17 12.63 0.54
CA GLY A 27 -16.85 14.00 0.85
C GLY A 27 -17.78 14.34 1.97
N ILE A 28 -17.30 14.20 3.21
CA ILE A 28 -17.81 15.04 4.28
C ILE A 28 -17.53 16.44 3.74
N ALA A 29 -18.59 17.06 3.22
CA ALA A 29 -18.59 18.46 2.91
C ALA A 29 -18.00 19.13 4.14
N ALA A 30 -16.81 19.69 3.99
CA ALA A 30 -16.42 20.81 4.81
C ALA A 30 -17.46 21.87 4.48
N THR A 31 -18.59 21.83 5.19
CA THR A 31 -19.39 23.02 5.42
C THR A 31 -18.41 23.99 6.03
N GLY A 32 -17.87 24.85 5.16
CA GLY A 32 -17.37 26.15 5.53
C GLY A 32 -18.54 26.86 6.14
N LEU A 33 -18.81 26.54 7.42
CA LEU A 33 -19.58 27.40 8.28
C LEU A 33 -18.66 28.61 8.43
N LEU A 34 -18.84 29.58 7.54
CA LEU A 34 -18.59 30.97 7.85
C LEU A 34 -19.46 31.25 9.06
N VAL A 35 -18.90 30.99 10.24
CA VAL A 35 -19.46 31.44 11.50
C VAL A 35 -19.43 32.95 11.38
N HIS A 36 -20.59 33.53 11.04
CA HIS A 36 -20.90 34.88 11.47
C HIS A 36 -20.55 34.92 12.95
N ARG A 37 -19.62 35.82 13.32
CA ARG A 37 -19.27 36.09 14.70
C ARG A 37 -20.53 36.68 15.34
N ALA A 38 -21.42 35.81 15.80
CA ALA A 38 -22.38 36.15 16.82
C ALA A 38 -21.56 36.23 18.09
N ASP A 39 -21.25 37.44 18.52
CA ASP A 39 -20.66 37.71 19.83
C ASP A 39 -21.50 36.98 20.89
N GLY A 40 -20.94 35.94 21.51
CA GLY A 40 -21.58 35.29 22.66
C GLY A 40 -21.58 33.76 22.75
N GLN A 41 -21.00 32.98 21.82
CA GLN A 41 -20.84 31.54 22.11
C GLN A 41 -19.80 31.31 23.23
N PRO A 42 -20.12 30.50 24.26
CA PRO A 42 -19.18 30.26 25.35
C PRO A 42 -17.93 29.55 24.81
N VAL A 43 -16.75 30.08 25.14
CA VAL A 43 -15.45 29.62 24.65
C VAL A 43 -15.22 28.10 24.85
N THR A 44 -15.91 27.49 25.81
CA THR A 44 -15.92 26.04 26.04
C THR A 44 -16.48 25.25 24.84
N THR A 45 -17.51 25.74 24.15
CA THR A 45 -18.11 25.05 23.00
C THR A 45 -17.21 25.08 21.77
N GLU A 46 -16.38 26.12 21.62
CA GLU A 46 -15.42 26.22 20.51
C GLU A 46 -14.26 25.22 20.68
N VAL A 47 -13.70 25.11 21.88
CA VAL A 47 -12.65 24.13 22.20
C VAL A 47 -13.16 22.70 22.01
N ASP A 48 -14.37 22.40 22.47
CA ASP A 48 -14.98 21.07 22.32
C ASP A 48 -15.27 20.74 20.86
N ALA A 49 -15.69 21.72 20.05
CA ALA A 49 -15.84 21.56 18.61
C ALA A 49 -14.51 21.24 17.91
N GLN A 50 -13.41 21.91 18.29
CA GLN A 50 -12.08 21.62 17.73
C GLN A 50 -11.58 20.22 18.16
N ARG A 51 -11.79 19.82 19.41
CA ARG A 51 -11.48 18.45 19.88
C ARG A 51 -12.28 17.39 19.14
N ALA A 52 -13.55 17.66 18.85
CA ALA A 52 -14.38 16.77 18.03
C ALA A 52 -13.83 16.64 16.60
N ARG A 53 -13.36 17.75 15.98
CA ARG A 53 -12.73 17.73 14.66
C ARG A 53 -11.45 16.90 14.63
N VAL A 54 -10.58 17.04 15.63
CA VAL A 54 -9.35 16.23 15.75
C VAL A 54 -9.70 14.74 15.83
N ARG A 55 -10.62 14.36 16.74
CA ARG A 55 -11.07 12.96 16.87
C ARG A 55 -11.67 12.40 15.58
N ALA A 56 -12.43 13.21 14.83
CA ALA A 56 -12.97 12.81 13.54
C ALA A 56 -11.86 12.56 12.50
N LEU A 57 -10.85 13.43 12.43
CA LEU A 57 -9.70 13.27 11.53
C LEU A 57 -8.83 12.05 11.90
N GLU A 58 -8.66 11.77 13.18
CA GLU A 58 -7.96 10.57 13.67
C GLU A 58 -8.72 9.28 13.26
N ALA A 59 -10.03 9.25 13.46
CA ALA A 59 -10.86 8.12 13.04
C ALA A 59 -10.84 7.92 11.51
N ASP A 60 -10.82 9.02 10.76
CA ASP A 60 -10.68 9.00 9.30
C ASP A 60 -9.33 8.44 8.86
N LEU A 61 -8.23 8.82 9.52
CA LEU A 61 -6.89 8.28 9.23
C LEU A 61 -6.84 6.77 9.46
N VAL A 62 -7.36 6.27 10.58
CA VAL A 62 -7.42 4.82 10.85
C VAL A 62 -8.17 4.07 9.75
N ARG A 63 -9.28 4.64 9.26
CA ARG A 63 -10.05 4.05 8.16
C ARG A 63 -9.29 4.03 6.84
N VAL A 64 -8.65 5.15 6.48
CA VAL A 64 -7.86 5.26 5.24
C VAL A 64 -6.62 4.37 5.30
N ASP A 65 -5.95 4.27 6.45
CA ASP A 65 -4.80 3.39 6.64
C ASP A 65 -5.21 1.93 6.45
N ARG A 66 -6.37 1.51 6.97
CA ARG A 66 -6.90 0.16 6.70
C ARG A 66 -7.15 -0.08 5.20
N GLN A 67 -7.70 0.90 4.49
CA GLN A 67 -7.90 0.81 3.04
C GLN A 67 -6.58 0.73 2.28
N HIS A 68 -5.57 1.52 2.69
CA HIS A 68 -4.22 1.47 2.14
C HIS A 68 -3.59 0.08 2.32
N GLN A 69 -3.73 -0.53 3.51
CA GLN A 69 -3.24 -1.88 3.76
C GLN A 69 -3.92 -2.92 2.87
N GLN A 70 -5.25 -2.89 2.77
CA GLN A 70 -5.99 -3.78 1.87
C GLN A 70 -5.56 -3.62 0.40
N ALA A 71 -5.25 -2.40 -0.04
CA ALA A 71 -4.74 -2.14 -1.38
C ALA A 71 -3.31 -2.67 -1.59
N ALA A 72 -2.44 -2.58 -0.57
CA ALA A 72 -1.10 -3.17 -0.61
C ALA A 72 -1.14 -4.70 -0.68
N ASP A 73 -2.04 -5.34 0.07
CA ASP A 73 -2.27 -6.79 0.00
C ASP A 73 -2.80 -7.19 -1.38
N ALA A 74 -3.76 -6.42 -1.91
CA ALA A 74 -4.29 -6.63 -3.26
C ALA A 74 -3.21 -6.44 -4.34
N TYR A 75 -2.29 -5.49 -4.18
CA TYR A 75 -1.13 -5.33 -5.07
C TYR A 75 -0.20 -6.55 -5.02
N THR A 76 0.08 -7.07 -3.83
CA THR A 76 0.91 -8.27 -3.66
C THR A 76 0.25 -9.50 -4.32
N ALA A 77 -1.06 -9.66 -4.15
CA ALA A 77 -1.84 -10.70 -4.81
C ALA A 77 -1.87 -10.54 -6.35
N ALA A 78 -1.98 -9.29 -6.83
CA ALA A 78 -1.89 -8.92 -8.24
C ALA A 78 -0.53 -9.32 -8.83
N GLU A 79 0.58 -9.02 -8.17
CA GLU A 79 1.91 -9.46 -8.62
C GLU A 79 2.03 -10.99 -8.67
N ALA A 80 1.50 -11.70 -7.68
CA ALA A 80 1.49 -13.16 -7.71
C ALA A 80 0.69 -13.70 -8.91
N ARG A 81 -0.43 -13.05 -9.25
CA ARG A 81 -1.21 -13.39 -10.46
C ARG A 81 -0.43 -13.10 -11.74
N VAL A 82 0.26 -11.97 -11.84
CA VAL A 82 1.13 -11.64 -12.98
C VAL A 82 2.26 -12.67 -13.12
N ARG A 83 2.87 -13.13 -12.03
CA ARG A 83 3.87 -14.22 -12.06
C ARG A 83 3.29 -15.52 -12.64
N ARG A 84 2.08 -15.92 -12.21
CA ARG A 84 1.38 -17.10 -12.75
C ARG A 84 1.07 -16.97 -14.24
N LEU A 85 0.53 -15.81 -14.68
CA LEU A 85 0.25 -15.54 -16.09
C LEU A 85 1.54 -15.55 -16.92
N THR A 86 2.64 -15.01 -16.40
CA THR A 86 3.95 -15.04 -17.07
C THR A 86 4.46 -16.47 -17.27
N ALA A 87 4.29 -17.34 -16.27
CA ALA A 87 4.62 -18.76 -16.39
C ALA A 87 3.74 -19.48 -17.42
N GLN A 88 2.43 -19.20 -17.45
CA GLN A 88 1.51 -19.73 -18.46
C GLN A 88 1.89 -19.26 -19.86
N VAL A 89 2.25 -17.99 -20.03
CA VAL A 89 2.76 -17.44 -21.30
C VAL A 89 4.02 -18.19 -21.76
N ALA A 90 4.95 -18.49 -20.85
CA ALA A 90 6.14 -19.26 -21.18
C ALA A 90 5.81 -20.70 -21.61
N ALA A 91 4.92 -21.39 -20.89
CA ALA A 91 4.46 -22.73 -21.23
C ALA A 91 3.71 -22.77 -22.57
N ASN A 92 2.81 -21.81 -22.81
CA ASN A 92 2.07 -21.69 -24.06
C ASN A 92 2.99 -21.39 -25.24
N ARG A 93 4.04 -20.59 -25.06
CA ARG A 93 5.08 -20.39 -26.08
C ARG A 93 5.80 -21.69 -26.45
N LYS A 94 6.16 -22.53 -25.47
CA LYS A 94 6.76 -23.85 -25.72
C LYS A 94 5.81 -24.74 -26.53
N ARG A 95 4.53 -24.80 -26.14
CA ARG A 95 3.49 -25.54 -26.88
C ARG A 95 3.35 -25.05 -28.32
N VAL A 96 3.30 -23.74 -28.54
CA VAL A 96 3.25 -23.16 -29.89
C VAL A 96 4.42 -23.64 -30.76
N VAL A 97 5.64 -23.68 -30.20
CA VAL A 97 6.82 -24.17 -30.92
C VAL A 97 6.69 -25.67 -31.22
N SER A 98 6.39 -26.50 -30.22
CA SER A 98 6.27 -27.96 -30.41
C SER A 98 5.15 -28.32 -31.39
N THR A 99 3.99 -27.67 -31.30
CA THR A 99 2.85 -27.88 -32.20
C THR A 99 3.20 -27.49 -33.63
N ARG A 100 3.93 -26.38 -33.85
CA ARG A 100 4.41 -26.02 -35.19
C ARG A 100 5.35 -27.07 -35.78
N THR A 101 6.29 -27.56 -34.99
CA THR A 101 7.21 -28.63 -35.43
C THR A 101 6.46 -29.90 -35.79
N SER A 102 5.47 -30.32 -34.97
CA SER A 102 4.64 -31.49 -35.26
C SER A 102 3.81 -31.31 -36.54
N ILE A 103 3.23 -30.12 -36.77
CA ILE A 103 2.50 -29.83 -38.01
C ILE A 103 3.40 -29.98 -39.25
N VAL A 104 4.64 -29.48 -39.19
CA VAL A 104 5.59 -29.59 -40.31
C VAL A 104 5.92 -31.06 -40.58
N ALA A 105 6.25 -31.83 -39.54
CA ALA A 105 6.58 -33.25 -39.68
C ALA A 105 5.40 -34.08 -40.23
N SER A 106 4.19 -33.84 -39.73
CA SER A 106 2.98 -34.52 -40.19
C SER A 106 2.64 -34.19 -41.65
N ARG A 107 2.86 -32.93 -42.08
CA ARG A 107 2.69 -32.53 -43.48
C ARG A 107 3.69 -33.22 -44.41
N GLU A 108 4.95 -33.31 -43.99
CA GLU A 108 5.99 -34.01 -44.76
C GLU A 108 5.70 -35.51 -44.88
N HIS A 109 5.25 -36.14 -43.80
CA HIS A 109 4.84 -37.55 -43.81
C HIS A 109 3.65 -37.78 -44.76
N LEU A 110 2.62 -36.93 -44.69
CA LEU A 110 1.47 -37.01 -45.58
C LEU A 110 1.88 -36.78 -47.04
N SER A 111 2.74 -35.80 -47.31
CA SER A 111 3.24 -35.53 -48.66
C SER A 111 3.99 -36.72 -49.25
N ARG A 112 4.90 -37.35 -48.49
CA ARG A 112 5.60 -38.56 -48.94
C ARG A 112 4.64 -39.72 -49.24
N ARG A 113 3.62 -39.91 -48.41
CA ARG A 113 2.60 -40.95 -48.63
C ARG A 113 1.74 -40.68 -49.86
N LEU A 114 1.31 -39.44 -50.07
CA LEU A 114 0.53 -39.05 -51.26
C LEU A 114 1.35 -39.24 -52.55
N VAL A 115 2.63 -38.87 -52.55
CA VAL A 115 3.53 -39.09 -53.68
C VAL A 115 3.72 -40.59 -53.94
N ALA A 116 3.90 -41.40 -52.89
CA ALA A 116 4.03 -42.85 -53.04
C ALA A 116 2.76 -43.50 -53.61
N LEU A 117 1.57 -43.12 -53.11
CA LEU A 117 0.28 -43.58 -53.64
C LEU A 117 0.08 -43.19 -55.11
N TYR A 118 0.48 -41.98 -55.49
CA TYR A 118 0.41 -41.52 -56.88
C TYR A 118 1.38 -42.29 -57.79
N ALA A 119 2.62 -42.50 -57.33
CA ALA A 119 3.66 -43.17 -58.09
C ALA A 119 3.43 -44.69 -58.23
N SER A 120 2.75 -45.33 -57.27
CA SER A 120 2.46 -46.77 -57.33
C SER A 120 1.28 -47.12 -58.24
N GLY A 121 0.45 -46.13 -58.64
CA GLY A 121 -0.85 -46.37 -59.29
C GLY A 121 -1.85 -47.07 -58.35
N GLU A 122 -3.15 -47.06 -58.70
CA GLU A 122 -4.10 -47.99 -58.07
C GLU A 122 -3.97 -49.34 -58.79
N PRO A 123 -3.39 -50.40 -58.18
CA PRO A 123 -3.55 -51.73 -58.75
C PRO A 123 -5.04 -52.03 -58.75
N SER A 124 -5.61 -52.42 -59.90
CA SER A 124 -7.03 -52.76 -59.89
C SER A 124 -7.23 -53.95 -58.95
N PHE A 125 -8.26 -53.92 -58.10
CA PHE A 125 -8.57 -55.02 -57.18
C PHE A 125 -8.66 -56.37 -57.92
N VAL A 126 -9.07 -56.30 -59.19
CA VAL A 126 -9.14 -57.43 -60.14
C VAL A 126 -7.74 -57.97 -60.51
N GLU A 127 -6.74 -57.10 -60.68
CA GLU A 127 -5.36 -57.47 -61.04
C GLU A 127 -4.61 -58.18 -59.89
N VAL A 128 -4.88 -57.78 -58.64
CA VAL A 128 -4.34 -58.43 -57.43
C VAL A 128 -5.04 -59.76 -57.14
N LEU A 129 -6.36 -59.85 -57.37
CA LEU A 129 -7.11 -61.10 -57.24
C LEU A 129 -6.63 -62.16 -58.24
N VAL A 130 -6.33 -61.74 -59.48
CA VAL A 130 -5.89 -62.62 -60.57
C VAL A 130 -4.40 -62.97 -60.43
N GLY A 131 -3.56 -62.08 -59.88
CA GLY A 131 -2.11 -62.30 -59.77
C GLY A 131 -1.63 -63.15 -58.59
N THR A 132 -2.43 -63.29 -57.52
CA THR A 132 -1.98 -63.93 -56.25
C THR A 132 -2.52 -65.35 -56.02
N GLY A 133 -3.56 -65.76 -56.76
CA GLY A 133 -4.11 -67.12 -56.70
C GLY A 133 -4.76 -67.55 -55.37
N SER A 134 -4.92 -66.64 -54.38
CA SER A 134 -5.50 -66.95 -53.06
C SER A 134 -6.44 -65.87 -52.55
N LEU A 135 -7.69 -66.27 -52.24
CA LEU A 135 -8.72 -65.39 -51.66
C LEU A 135 -8.32 -64.81 -50.30
N THR A 136 -7.51 -65.53 -49.51
CA THR A 136 -7.08 -65.09 -48.17
C THR A 136 -6.09 -63.92 -48.24
N SER A 137 -5.11 -63.99 -49.14
CA SER A 137 -4.10 -62.93 -49.32
C SER A 137 -4.73 -61.63 -49.85
N ALA A 138 -5.75 -61.75 -50.70
CA ALA A 138 -6.51 -60.59 -51.17
C ALA A 138 -7.27 -59.87 -50.03
N VAL A 139 -7.83 -60.62 -49.08
CA VAL A 139 -8.50 -60.06 -47.89
C VAL A 139 -7.50 -59.38 -46.95
N ASP A 140 -6.36 -60.02 -46.66
CA ASP A 140 -5.32 -59.44 -45.79
C ASP A 140 -4.78 -58.12 -46.35
N GLN A 141 -4.56 -58.06 -47.67
CA GLN A 141 -4.08 -56.85 -48.33
C GLN A 141 -5.14 -55.73 -48.31
N PHE A 142 -6.42 -56.07 -48.44
CA PHE A 142 -7.52 -55.13 -48.34
C PHE A 142 -7.67 -54.56 -46.91
N ASP A 143 -7.53 -55.40 -45.88
CA ASP A 143 -7.55 -54.94 -44.49
C ASP A 143 -6.35 -54.04 -44.16
N MET A 144 -5.17 -54.34 -44.73
CA MET A 144 -4.00 -53.46 -44.65
C MET A 144 -4.28 -52.09 -45.27
N LEU A 145 -4.89 -52.03 -46.48
CA LEU A 145 -5.25 -50.78 -47.13
C LEU A 145 -6.26 -49.97 -46.30
N ARG A 146 -7.27 -50.62 -45.72
CA ARG A 146 -8.21 -49.98 -44.79
C ARG A 146 -7.51 -49.41 -43.57
N HIS A 147 -6.58 -50.16 -42.96
CA HIS A 147 -5.79 -49.68 -41.81
C HIS A 147 -4.91 -48.47 -42.17
N VAL A 148 -4.30 -48.47 -43.35
CA VAL A 148 -3.50 -47.35 -43.89
C VAL A 148 -4.39 -46.12 -44.08
N ALA A 149 -5.55 -46.26 -44.73
CA ALA A 149 -6.50 -45.17 -44.95
C ALA A 149 -7.04 -44.58 -43.64
N GLN A 150 -7.33 -45.43 -42.64
CA GLN A 150 -7.73 -44.98 -41.31
C GLN A 150 -6.60 -44.24 -40.58
N ARG A 151 -5.33 -44.68 -40.73
CA ARG A 151 -4.17 -43.96 -40.19
C ARG A 151 -4.01 -42.59 -40.85
N ASP A 152 -4.19 -42.48 -42.16
CA ASP A 152 -4.13 -41.20 -42.88
C ASP A 152 -5.22 -40.23 -42.46
N LYS A 153 -6.45 -40.74 -42.32
CA LYS A 153 -7.56 -39.95 -41.78
C LYS A 153 -7.22 -39.39 -40.40
N ARG A 154 -6.70 -40.21 -39.49
CA ARG A 154 -6.30 -39.77 -38.14
C ARG A 154 -5.23 -38.68 -38.18
N LEU A 155 -4.23 -38.80 -39.05
CA LEU A 155 -3.20 -37.76 -39.21
C LEU A 155 -3.75 -36.43 -39.71
N VAL A 156 -4.69 -36.46 -40.66
CA VAL A 156 -5.36 -35.25 -41.17
C VAL A 156 -6.23 -34.60 -40.09
N ASP A 157 -6.97 -35.41 -39.33
CA ASP A 157 -7.79 -34.92 -38.21
C ASP A 157 -6.93 -34.31 -37.10
N GLU A 158 -5.80 -34.95 -36.76
CA GLU A 158 -4.82 -34.43 -35.79
C GLU A 158 -4.20 -33.11 -36.27
N LEU A 159 -3.83 -33.00 -37.56
CA LEU A 159 -3.32 -31.76 -38.15
C LEU A 159 -4.33 -30.61 -38.06
N ARG A 160 -5.61 -30.87 -38.31
CA ARG A 160 -6.70 -29.87 -38.17
C ARG A 160 -6.86 -29.43 -36.72
N GLN A 161 -6.80 -30.37 -35.78
CA GLN A 161 -6.86 -30.09 -34.35
C GLN A 161 -5.67 -29.23 -33.89
N GLN A 162 -4.45 -29.58 -34.31
CA GLN A 162 -3.23 -28.84 -33.99
C GLN A 162 -3.24 -27.40 -34.53
N GLN A 163 -3.76 -27.19 -35.75
CA GLN A 163 -3.92 -25.84 -36.32
C GLN A 163 -4.92 -25.00 -35.51
N THR A 164 -6.03 -25.61 -35.09
CA THR A 164 -7.03 -24.96 -34.23
C THR A 164 -6.42 -24.59 -32.87
N GLU A 165 -5.67 -25.51 -32.26
CA GLU A 165 -4.97 -25.27 -31.00
C GLU A 165 -3.98 -24.10 -31.11
N LEU A 166 -3.23 -24.00 -32.20
CA LEU A 166 -2.25 -22.93 -32.42
C LEU A 166 -2.91 -21.54 -32.43
N VAL A 167 -4.05 -21.40 -33.11
CA VAL A 167 -4.82 -20.16 -33.16
C VAL A 167 -5.32 -19.78 -31.76
N GLU A 168 -5.86 -20.73 -31.02
CA GLU A 168 -6.37 -20.51 -29.66
C GLU A 168 -5.26 -20.19 -28.65
N LEU A 169 -4.09 -20.84 -28.75
CA LEU A 169 -2.92 -20.49 -27.95
C LEU A 169 -2.43 -19.08 -28.24
N GLY A 170 -2.46 -18.65 -29.50
CA GLY A 170 -2.12 -17.28 -29.90
C GLY A 170 -3.05 -16.23 -29.28
N LYS A 171 -4.38 -16.48 -29.31
CA LYS A 171 -5.39 -15.63 -28.66
C LYS A 171 -5.16 -15.54 -27.15
N ARG A 172 -4.99 -16.69 -26.48
CA ARG A 172 -4.69 -16.76 -25.04
C ARG A 172 -3.46 -15.94 -24.66
N LEU A 173 -2.34 -16.12 -25.38
CA LEU A 173 -1.11 -15.36 -25.16
C LEU A 173 -1.29 -13.83 -25.23
N LYS A 174 -2.17 -13.34 -26.12
CA LYS A 174 -2.49 -11.92 -26.23
C LYS A 174 -3.32 -11.45 -25.04
N ASN A 175 -4.36 -12.21 -24.68
CA ASN A 175 -5.27 -11.89 -23.60
C ASN A 175 -4.58 -11.92 -22.24
N ASP A 176 -3.80 -12.98 -21.95
CA ASP A 176 -3.07 -13.15 -20.68
C ASP A 176 -2.10 -11.98 -20.43
N ARG A 177 -1.42 -11.50 -21.49
CA ARG A 177 -0.51 -10.35 -21.40
C ARG A 177 -1.24 -9.04 -21.16
N ALA A 178 -2.35 -8.81 -21.86
CA ALA A 178 -3.16 -7.62 -21.67
C ALA A 178 -3.74 -7.58 -20.25
N GLU A 179 -4.26 -8.72 -19.78
CA GLU A 179 -4.79 -8.87 -18.43
C GLU A 179 -3.71 -8.64 -17.36
N ALA A 180 -2.52 -9.23 -17.51
CA ALA A 180 -1.41 -9.02 -16.59
C ALA A 180 -1.01 -7.54 -16.47
N ALA A 181 -0.98 -6.81 -17.60
CA ALA A 181 -0.70 -5.38 -17.60
C ALA A 181 -1.78 -4.57 -16.86
N THR A 182 -3.07 -4.80 -17.17
CA THR A 182 -4.19 -4.11 -16.53
C THR A 182 -4.23 -4.34 -15.02
N ILE A 183 -3.98 -5.58 -14.56
CA ILE A 183 -3.98 -5.93 -13.14
C ILE A 183 -2.89 -5.17 -12.39
N ARG A 184 -1.67 -5.16 -12.92
CA ARG A 184 -0.54 -4.46 -12.29
C ARG A 184 -0.79 -2.96 -12.24
N ASP A 185 -1.11 -2.38 -13.39
CA ASP A 185 -1.25 -0.92 -13.53
C ASP A 185 -2.40 -0.40 -12.64
N GLY A 186 -3.54 -1.12 -12.59
CA GLY A 186 -4.67 -0.75 -11.73
C GLY A 186 -4.46 -0.98 -10.23
N ALA A 187 -3.56 -1.88 -9.83
CA ALA A 187 -3.16 -2.05 -8.43
C ALA A 187 -2.18 -0.96 -8.00
N GLU A 188 -1.20 -0.63 -8.86
CA GLU A 188 -0.22 0.44 -8.63
C GLU A 188 -0.92 1.79 -8.46
N GLU A 189 -1.89 2.10 -9.33
CA GLU A 189 -2.68 3.33 -9.27
C GLU A 189 -3.45 3.46 -7.93
N ARG A 190 -4.12 2.38 -7.48
CA ARG A 190 -4.84 2.36 -6.20
C ARG A 190 -3.93 2.63 -5.01
N VAL A 191 -2.75 2.01 -4.99
CA VAL A 191 -1.75 2.26 -3.94
C VAL A 191 -1.30 3.72 -3.96
N MET A 192 -1.02 4.30 -5.14
CA MET A 192 -0.63 5.72 -5.25
C MET A 192 -1.73 6.68 -4.77
N GLN A 193 -2.99 6.44 -5.17
CA GLN A 193 -4.14 7.27 -4.77
C GLN A 193 -4.33 7.26 -3.25
N LEU A 194 -4.28 6.07 -2.62
CA LEU A 194 -4.42 5.95 -1.17
C LEU A 194 -3.24 6.56 -0.42
N ARG A 195 -2.01 6.41 -0.92
CA ARG A 195 -0.82 7.09 -0.35
C ARG A 195 -0.97 8.61 -0.38
N ALA A 196 -1.54 9.17 -1.45
CA ALA A 196 -1.83 10.60 -1.53
C ALA A 196 -2.88 11.04 -0.50
N LEU A 197 -3.96 10.27 -0.35
CA LEU A 197 -5.02 10.54 0.61
C LEU A 197 -4.52 10.49 2.06
N VAL A 198 -3.69 9.50 2.43
CA VAL A 198 -3.06 9.42 3.76
C VAL A 198 -2.25 10.69 4.04
N ARG A 199 -1.42 11.14 3.09
CA ARG A 199 -0.62 12.38 3.26
C ARG A 199 -1.49 13.61 3.46
N GLU A 200 -2.56 13.74 2.68
CA GLU A 200 -3.51 14.85 2.82
C GLU A 200 -4.18 14.85 4.19
N ARG A 201 -4.70 13.70 4.64
CA ARG A 201 -5.36 13.57 5.95
C ARG A 201 -4.41 13.86 7.11
N ARG A 202 -3.15 13.44 7.04
CA ARG A 202 -2.12 13.78 8.05
C ARG A 202 -1.85 15.28 8.12
N ARG A 203 -1.81 15.98 6.98
CA ARG A 203 -1.68 17.45 6.95
C ARG A 203 -2.87 18.14 7.60
N LEU A 204 -4.09 17.69 7.29
CA LEU A 204 -5.31 18.23 7.91
C LEU A 204 -5.34 17.99 9.42
N LEU A 205 -4.93 16.81 9.88
CA LEU A 205 -4.83 16.52 11.31
C LEU A 205 -3.83 17.44 12.01
N SER A 206 -2.62 17.61 11.46
CA SER A 206 -1.61 18.53 12.01
C SER A 206 -2.18 19.95 12.14
N ALA A 207 -2.79 20.47 11.08
CA ALA A 207 -3.38 21.80 11.08
C ALA A 207 -4.53 21.93 12.10
N ALA A 208 -5.33 20.88 12.30
CA ALA A 208 -6.40 20.85 13.29
C ALA A 208 -5.86 20.85 14.73
N VAL A 209 -4.80 20.09 15.01
CA VAL A 209 -4.12 20.07 16.31
C VAL A 209 -3.49 21.42 16.63
N ASP A 210 -2.81 22.05 15.66
CA ASP A 210 -2.24 23.39 15.82
C ASP A 210 -3.33 24.43 16.11
N ASN A 211 -4.47 24.34 15.41
CA ASN A 211 -5.60 25.23 15.63
C ASN A 211 -6.22 25.04 17.03
N LEU A 212 -6.41 23.79 17.46
CA LEU A 212 -6.89 23.48 18.80
C LEU A 212 -5.96 24.10 19.87
N GLY A 213 -4.64 23.98 19.69
CA GLY A 213 -3.65 24.61 20.58
C GLY A 213 -3.81 26.13 20.65
N ARG A 214 -4.01 26.80 19.50
CA ARG A 214 -4.25 28.26 19.46
C ARG A 214 -5.53 28.67 20.16
N VAL A 215 -6.65 27.99 19.88
CA VAL A 215 -7.96 28.27 20.49
C VAL A 215 -7.93 28.01 22.00
N GLN A 216 -7.27 26.95 22.44
CA GLN A 216 -7.10 26.65 23.85
C GLN A 216 -6.28 27.73 24.57
N ALA A 217 -5.19 28.21 23.96
CA ALA A 217 -4.39 29.30 24.51
C ALA A 217 -5.15 30.63 24.56
N SER A 218 -5.92 31.00 23.52
CA SER A 218 -6.75 32.21 23.54
C SER A 218 -7.87 32.12 24.59
N SER A 219 -8.45 30.93 24.77
CA SER A 219 -9.45 30.65 25.80
C SER A 219 -8.90 30.85 27.22
N GLN A 220 -7.73 30.27 27.51
CA GLN A 220 -7.07 30.41 28.81
C GLN A 220 -6.71 31.86 29.13
N ARG A 221 -6.24 32.63 28.13
CA ARG A 221 -5.96 34.06 28.28
C ARG A 221 -7.22 34.85 28.59
N ALA A 222 -8.32 34.58 27.89
CA ALA A 222 -9.60 35.26 28.13
C ALA A 222 -10.16 34.92 29.53
N ALA A 223 -10.01 33.68 30.00
CA ALA A 223 -10.39 33.28 31.36
C ALA A 223 -9.55 34.02 32.42
N ALA A 224 -8.23 34.02 32.28
CA ALA A 224 -7.33 34.72 33.21
C ALA A 224 -7.61 36.23 33.26
N GLN A 225 -7.95 36.86 32.13
CA GLN A 225 -8.35 38.27 32.09
C GLN A 225 -9.66 38.52 32.84
N ARG A 226 -10.63 37.61 32.76
CA ARG A 226 -11.90 37.71 33.52
C ARG A 226 -11.66 37.55 35.02
N ASP A 227 -10.87 36.55 35.41
CA ASP A 227 -10.55 36.30 36.82
C ASP A 227 -9.79 37.50 37.42
N ALA A 228 -8.83 38.06 36.66
CA ALA A 228 -8.11 39.28 37.05
C ALA A 228 -9.04 40.50 37.14
N ALA A 229 -9.98 40.67 36.21
CA ALA A 229 -10.95 41.75 36.26
C ALA A 229 -11.92 41.62 37.45
N GLN A 230 -12.35 40.40 37.78
CA GLN A 230 -13.19 40.13 38.96
C GLN A 230 -12.42 40.39 40.26
N ALA A 231 -11.16 39.96 40.35
CA ALA A 231 -10.30 40.24 41.51
C ALA A 231 -10.04 41.74 41.68
N ALA A 232 -9.82 42.47 40.58
CA ALA A 232 -9.68 43.93 40.59
C ALA A 232 -10.98 44.63 41.04
N ALA A 233 -12.14 44.17 40.57
CA ALA A 233 -13.44 44.69 40.99
C ALA A 233 -13.73 44.42 42.48
N ALA A 234 -13.35 43.24 42.99
CA ALA A 234 -13.50 42.88 44.41
C ALA A 234 -12.55 43.64 45.34
N SER A 235 -11.44 44.16 44.81
CA SER A 235 -10.43 44.93 45.57
C SER A 235 -10.72 46.44 45.60
N GLN A 236 -11.78 46.92 44.95
CA GLN A 236 -12.17 48.33 45.04
C GLN A 236 -12.77 48.60 46.43
N PRO A 237 -12.19 49.51 47.24
CA PRO A 237 -12.78 49.89 48.53
C PRO A 237 -14.14 50.54 48.31
N ASP A 238 -15.11 50.15 49.13
CA ASP A 238 -16.47 50.69 49.14
C ASP A 238 -16.40 52.20 49.42
N ALA A 239 -16.41 53.02 48.36
CA ALA A 239 -16.34 54.47 48.47
C ALA A 239 -17.68 55.00 48.96
N SER A 240 -17.89 54.92 50.28
CA SER A 240 -18.91 55.70 50.97
C SER A 240 -18.58 57.20 50.80
N PRO A 241 -19.46 58.02 50.21
CA PRO A 241 -19.16 59.44 50.00
C PRO A 241 -19.43 60.22 51.29
N GLN A 242 -18.47 60.24 52.23
CA GLN A 242 -18.41 61.30 53.24
C GLN A 242 -16.98 61.73 53.57
N GLN A 243 -16.80 63.06 53.46
CA GLN A 243 -15.82 63.92 54.13
C GLN A 243 -14.47 64.19 53.45
N LEU A 244 -14.50 65.24 52.62
CA LEU A 244 -13.42 66.22 52.48
C LEU A 244 -13.19 66.92 53.83
N ILE A 245 -12.04 66.71 54.46
CA ILE A 245 -11.40 67.70 55.34
C ILE A 245 -9.89 67.72 55.13
N ASP A 246 -9.43 68.97 55.14
CA ASP A 246 -8.12 69.56 54.95
C ASP A 246 -7.05 69.14 55.96
N ALA A 247 -5.79 69.03 55.49
CA ALA A 247 -4.61 69.76 55.98
C ALA A 247 -3.30 68.96 55.81
N GLY A 248 -2.23 69.68 55.45
CA GLY A 248 -0.96 69.15 54.96
C GLY A 248 0.03 68.62 56.02
N GLY A 249 1.13 68.06 55.52
CA GLY A 249 2.29 67.67 56.32
C GLY A 249 3.16 66.61 55.64
N ALA A 250 4.32 67.02 55.12
CA ALA A 250 5.35 66.16 54.52
C ALA A 250 6.23 65.45 55.61
N PRO A 251 7.10 64.47 55.23
CA PRO A 251 7.42 63.23 55.99
C PRO A 251 8.69 63.34 56.87
N PRO A 252 9.17 62.28 57.60
CA PRO A 252 10.10 61.29 57.00
C PRO A 252 10.24 59.85 57.64
N VAL A 253 10.89 58.97 56.86
CA VAL A 253 11.83 57.83 57.14
C VAL A 253 11.50 56.48 57.86
N ALA A 254 11.78 55.41 57.10
CA ALA A 254 12.55 54.17 57.35
C ALA A 254 12.05 53.05 58.29
N ASN A 255 11.95 51.81 57.77
CA ASN A 255 12.97 50.79 58.02
C ASN A 255 12.92 49.58 57.07
N GLU A 256 14.09 48.98 56.92
CA GLU A 256 14.50 47.90 56.02
C GLU A 256 14.46 46.54 56.74
N ALA A 257 14.05 45.46 56.03
CA ALA A 257 14.40 44.09 56.37
C ALA A 257 14.20 43.14 55.17
N ALA A 258 15.30 42.59 54.66
CA ALA A 258 15.35 41.35 53.87
C ALA A 258 15.48 40.14 54.84
N PRO A 259 15.33 38.87 54.38
CA PRO A 259 16.51 38.20 53.79
C PRO A 259 16.22 37.18 52.65
N SER A 260 17.18 37.15 51.72
CA SER A 260 17.91 35.99 51.14
C SER A 260 17.22 34.62 50.96
N ALA A 261 17.28 34.11 49.74
CA ALA A 261 17.90 32.80 49.47
C ALA A 261 18.23 32.63 47.98
N ALA A 262 19.51 32.35 47.73
CA ALA A 262 20.07 31.97 46.44
C ALA A 262 19.67 30.55 46.03
N ALA A 263 19.62 30.28 44.73
CA ALA A 263 19.85 28.94 44.19
C ALA A 263 20.39 29.02 42.76
N ASP A 264 21.65 28.61 42.66
CA ASP A 264 22.41 28.09 41.52
C ASP A 264 21.80 28.12 40.11
N ALA A 265 22.49 28.87 39.25
CA ALA A 265 22.49 28.64 37.81
C ALA A 265 23.71 27.77 37.43
N GLN A 266 23.45 26.48 37.15
CA GLN A 266 24.30 25.64 36.31
C GLN A 266 23.41 24.83 35.33
N PRO A 267 23.94 24.45 34.16
CA PRO A 267 23.15 24.27 32.94
C PRO A 267 22.74 22.81 32.73
N VAL A 268 21.45 22.54 32.54
CA VAL A 268 20.97 21.22 32.08
C VAL A 268 20.63 21.27 30.59
N SER A 269 21.67 21.27 29.76
CA SER A 269 21.55 20.92 28.35
C SER A 269 21.89 19.44 28.15
N SER A 270 20.93 18.56 28.43
CA SER A 270 20.95 17.15 27.96
C SER A 270 19.62 16.39 28.12
N SER A 271 18.49 17.03 28.46
CA SER A 271 17.25 16.30 28.80
C SER A 271 16.42 15.81 27.60
N SER A 272 16.68 16.29 26.38
CA SER A 272 15.86 15.91 25.22
C SER A 272 16.23 14.55 24.64
N GLY A 273 17.50 14.14 24.71
CA GLY A 273 17.98 12.86 24.16
C GLY A 273 17.55 11.66 25.01
N ASP A 274 17.78 11.75 26.32
CA ASP A 274 17.46 10.68 27.27
C ASP A 274 15.95 10.45 27.39
N ASN A 275 15.14 11.51 27.22
CA ASN A 275 13.68 11.41 27.21
C ASN A 275 13.17 10.66 25.96
N ILE A 276 13.78 10.89 24.79
CA ILE A 276 13.44 10.15 23.57
C ILE A 276 13.74 8.66 23.75
N ASP A 277 14.88 8.32 24.35
CA ASP A 277 15.27 6.92 24.55
C ASP A 277 14.37 6.20 25.55
N ALA A 278 14.05 6.85 26.67
CA ALA A 278 13.09 6.33 27.62
C ALA A 278 11.72 6.10 26.98
N HIS A 279 11.28 6.99 26.08
CA HIS A 279 10.02 6.82 25.38
C HIS A 279 10.07 5.70 24.33
N LEU A 280 11.15 5.60 23.57
CA LEU A 280 11.36 4.51 22.62
C LEU A 280 11.45 3.15 23.31
N ALA A 281 12.02 3.08 24.51
CA ALA A 281 12.01 1.84 25.30
C ALA A 281 10.59 1.38 25.65
N ARG A 282 9.71 2.31 26.07
CA ARG A 282 8.28 2.00 26.31
C ARG A 282 7.56 1.55 25.04
N ILE A 283 7.82 2.23 23.93
CA ILE A 283 7.27 1.85 22.62
C ILE A 283 7.72 0.43 22.25
N ALA A 284 9.02 0.14 22.30
CA ALA A 284 9.57 -1.19 21.99
C ALA A 284 8.95 -2.29 22.85
N GLN A 285 8.79 -2.02 24.16
CA GLN A 285 8.16 -2.97 25.07
C GLN A 285 6.70 -3.23 24.71
N CYS A 286 5.96 -2.19 24.31
CA CYS A 286 4.58 -2.31 23.89
C CYS A 286 4.41 -3.01 22.53
N GLU A 287 5.30 -2.74 21.57
CA GLU A 287 5.21 -3.23 20.19
C GLU A 287 5.59 -4.71 20.06
N SER A 288 6.67 -5.12 20.73
CA SER A 288 7.26 -6.46 20.56
C SER A 288 7.63 -7.15 21.86
N GLY A 289 7.39 -6.52 23.03
CA GLY A 289 8.01 -6.94 24.28
C GLY A 289 9.51 -6.70 24.31
N GLY A 290 10.04 -5.82 23.45
CA GLY A 290 11.48 -5.55 23.31
C GLY A 290 12.25 -6.57 22.46
N ASN A 291 11.58 -7.45 21.69
CA ASN A 291 12.23 -8.49 20.92
C ASN A 291 12.73 -7.97 19.54
N PRO A 292 14.06 -7.89 19.29
CA PRO A 292 14.62 -7.40 18.02
C PRO A 292 14.40 -8.32 16.83
N ARG A 293 13.96 -9.56 17.05
CA ARG A 293 13.65 -10.54 16.01
C ARG A 293 12.15 -10.76 15.82
N ALA A 294 11.31 -9.92 16.45
CA ALA A 294 9.87 -10.05 16.34
C ALA A 294 9.40 -9.92 14.88
N VAL A 295 8.43 -10.74 14.51
CA VAL A 295 7.72 -10.67 13.24
C VAL A 295 6.24 -10.79 13.56
N SER A 296 5.44 -9.82 13.14
CA SER A 296 4.00 -9.86 13.34
C SER A 296 3.39 -11.13 12.71
N PRO A 297 2.23 -11.62 13.16
CA PRO A 297 1.55 -12.74 12.51
C PRO A 297 1.29 -12.54 11.01
N SER A 298 1.09 -11.29 10.59
CA SER A 298 0.95 -10.90 9.17
C SER A 298 2.27 -10.88 8.39
N GLY A 299 3.42 -10.96 9.06
CA GLY A 299 4.75 -10.83 8.48
C GLY A 299 5.10 -9.40 8.03
N GLN A 300 4.23 -8.42 8.26
CA GLN A 300 4.35 -7.08 7.71
C GLN A 300 5.17 -6.13 8.60
N TYR A 301 5.11 -6.34 9.91
CA TYR A 301 5.83 -5.54 10.89
C TYR A 301 6.90 -6.39 11.56
N ARG A 302 8.10 -5.82 11.65
CA ARG A 302 9.32 -6.59 11.94
C ARG A 302 10.25 -5.81 12.87
N GLY A 303 10.97 -6.56 13.69
CA GLY A 303 11.95 -6.04 14.64
C GLY A 303 11.34 -5.44 15.90
N LYS A 304 12.21 -4.92 16.76
CA LYS A 304 11.92 -4.40 18.10
C LYS A 304 10.80 -3.35 18.12
N TYR A 305 10.77 -2.51 17.09
CA TYR A 305 9.81 -1.41 16.95
C TYR A 305 8.71 -1.71 15.92
N GLN A 306 8.59 -2.96 15.47
CA GLN A 306 7.57 -3.40 14.53
C GLN A 306 7.53 -2.52 13.26
N PHE A 307 8.68 -2.31 12.63
CA PHE A 307 8.78 -1.52 11.41
C PHE A 307 8.16 -2.23 10.22
N SER A 308 7.53 -1.47 9.32
CA SER A 308 7.35 -1.92 7.93
C SER A 308 8.68 -1.83 7.18
N VAL A 309 8.89 -2.70 6.19
CA VAL A 309 10.10 -2.68 5.35
C VAL A 309 10.25 -1.35 4.61
N ASP A 310 9.15 -0.78 4.11
CA ASP A 310 9.16 0.52 3.42
C ASP A 310 9.64 1.66 4.33
N THR A 311 9.12 1.74 5.57
CA THR A 311 9.55 2.76 6.52
C THR A 311 11.01 2.54 6.94
N TRP A 312 11.41 1.30 7.16
CA TRP A 312 12.79 0.93 7.47
C TRP A 312 13.77 1.43 6.39
N HIS A 313 13.51 1.13 5.12
CA HIS A 313 14.32 1.61 4.01
C HIS A 313 14.25 3.12 3.84
N GLY A 314 13.07 3.72 4.00
CA GLY A 314 12.88 5.18 3.94
C GLY A 314 13.68 5.94 5.00
N MET A 315 13.93 5.32 6.16
CA MET A 315 14.76 5.89 7.22
C MET A 315 16.26 5.55 7.10
N GLY A 316 16.64 4.87 6.01
CA GLY A 316 18.02 4.50 5.70
C GLY A 316 18.50 3.20 6.35
N GLY A 317 17.58 2.32 6.74
CA GLY A 317 17.87 0.93 7.07
C GLY A 317 18.07 0.08 5.82
N GLN A 318 18.85 -0.99 5.94
CA GLN A 318 19.07 -1.95 4.85
C GLN A 318 18.54 -3.33 5.25
N GLY A 319 18.19 -4.15 4.25
CA GLY A 319 17.72 -5.52 4.51
C GLY A 319 16.38 -5.59 5.27
N ASP A 320 16.18 -6.69 6.01
CA ASP A 320 14.99 -6.91 6.85
C ASP A 320 15.21 -6.29 8.25
N PRO A 321 14.27 -5.48 8.77
CA PRO A 321 14.33 -4.94 10.13
C PRO A 321 14.57 -6.00 11.21
N ALA A 322 13.93 -7.17 11.12
CA ALA A 322 14.10 -8.26 12.08
C ALA A 322 15.43 -9.02 11.88
N ALA A 323 16.14 -8.78 10.77
CA ALA A 323 17.48 -9.31 10.56
C ALA A 323 18.57 -8.37 11.08
N ALA A 324 18.27 -7.08 11.23
CA ALA A 324 19.22 -6.03 11.57
C ALA A 324 19.69 -6.10 13.03
N PRO A 325 20.93 -5.66 13.33
CA PRO A 325 21.41 -5.49 14.70
C PRO A 325 20.49 -4.58 15.51
N GLU A 326 20.26 -4.89 16.78
CA GLU A 326 19.36 -4.12 17.64
C GLU A 326 19.75 -2.64 17.72
N ALA A 327 21.05 -2.33 17.85
CA ALA A 327 21.54 -0.96 17.85
C ALA A 327 21.20 -0.18 16.57
N GLU A 328 21.12 -0.87 15.42
CA GLU A 328 20.66 -0.25 14.18
C GLU A 328 19.15 0.03 14.20
N GLN A 329 18.37 -0.88 14.79
CA GLN A 329 16.94 -0.69 14.97
C GLN A 329 16.65 0.51 15.88
N ASP A 330 17.36 0.62 17.01
CA ASP A 330 17.25 1.75 17.95
C ASP A 330 17.65 3.08 17.27
N ARG A 331 18.74 3.08 16.50
CA ARG A 331 19.19 4.26 15.74
C ARG A 331 18.13 4.73 14.75
N ILE A 332 17.50 3.82 14.02
CA ILE A 332 16.47 4.14 13.03
C ILE A 332 15.17 4.56 13.70
N ALA A 333 14.80 3.92 14.82
CA ALA A 333 13.66 4.33 15.64
C ALA A 333 13.82 5.76 16.15
N ARG A 334 15.01 6.11 16.66
CA ARG A 334 15.33 7.48 17.08
C ARG A 334 15.22 8.46 15.92
N ARG A 335 15.77 8.12 14.76
CA ARG A 335 15.68 8.97 13.56
C ARG A 335 14.22 9.18 13.15
N LEU A 336 13.41 8.12 13.15
CA LEU A 336 11.99 8.20 12.79
C LEU A 336 11.26 9.07 13.80
N TYR A 337 11.47 8.85 15.08
CA TYR A 337 10.89 9.61 16.17
C TYR A 337 11.23 11.10 16.08
N GLN A 338 12.48 11.45 15.80
CA GLN A 338 12.89 12.85 15.62
C GLN A 338 12.27 13.50 14.38
N SER A 339 12.10 12.73 13.29
CA SER A 339 11.58 13.26 12.02
C SER A 339 10.05 13.38 11.96
N ALA A 340 9.35 12.44 12.58
CA ALA A 340 7.91 12.24 12.41
C ALA A 340 7.15 12.17 13.74
N GLY A 341 7.86 12.27 14.86
CA GLY A 341 7.30 12.21 16.19
C GLY A 341 6.85 10.80 16.62
N PRO A 342 6.26 10.70 17.83
CA PRO A 342 5.75 9.45 18.39
C PRO A 342 4.60 8.83 17.58
N GLY A 343 3.89 9.62 16.74
CA GLY A 343 2.69 9.18 16.02
C GLY A 343 2.90 8.07 14.98
N GLN A 344 4.14 7.61 14.76
CA GLN A 344 4.43 6.39 14.00
C GLN A 344 4.10 5.11 14.78
N TRP A 345 3.91 5.21 16.09
CA TRP A 345 3.49 4.13 16.99
C TRP A 345 2.18 4.53 17.71
N PRO A 346 1.07 4.69 16.99
CA PRO A 346 -0.12 5.41 17.46
C PRO A 346 -0.75 4.85 18.74
N VAL A 347 -0.57 3.56 19.01
CA VAL A 347 -1.07 2.91 20.24
C VAL A 347 0.01 2.90 21.33
N CYS A 348 1.22 2.51 20.96
CA CYS A 348 2.30 2.28 21.91
C CYS A 348 3.00 3.56 22.39
N SER A 349 2.89 4.66 21.66
CA SER A 349 3.43 5.95 22.06
C SER A 349 2.56 6.70 23.07
N LEU A 350 1.40 6.15 23.43
CA LEU A 350 0.46 6.73 24.40
C LEU A 350 0.54 6.03 25.78
N ARG A 351 1.42 5.02 25.93
CA ARG A 351 1.62 4.24 27.15
C ARG A 351 2.90 4.66 27.88
#